data_AF-A0A3P7IRG1-F1
#
_entry.id   AF-A0A3P7IRG1-F1
#
_cell.length_a   1.000
_cell.length_b   1.000
_cell.length_c   1.000
_cell.angle_alpha   90.00
_cell.angle_beta   90.00
_cell.angle_gamma   90.00
#
_symmetry.space_group_name_H-M   'P 1'
#
loop_
_entity.id
_entity.type
_entity.pdbx_description
1 polymer ?
#
loop_
_entity_poly.entity_id
_entity_poly.type
_entity_poly.pdbx_seq_one_letter_code
_entity_poly.pdbx_strand_id
1 'polypeptide(L)' 'MRVTFLHPDLGIGGAERLVVDAAIALQRKGHIVKVVTNHYDSSHAFKETQQLGMRDWEIFLF' A
#
# COMPACT_ATOMS: atom_id res chain seq x y z
N MET A 1 9.73 4.34 13.17
CA MET A 1 9.34 2.92 13.26
C MET A 1 9.24 2.34 11.86
N ARG A 2 9.27 1.01 11.71
CA ARG A 2 9.03 0.32 10.44
C ARG A 2 7.62 -0.26 10.47
N VAL A 3 6.78 0.10 9.50
CA VAL A 3 5.38 -0.33 9.42
C VAL A 3 5.14 -0.95 8.05
N THR A 4 4.49 -2.12 8.01
CA THR A 4 4.11 -2.81 6.78
C THR A 4 2.61 -2.98 6.74
N PHE A 5 1.97 -2.50 5.69
CA PHE A 5 0.56 -2.79 5.38
C PHE A 5 0.49 -4.01 4.47
N LEU A 6 -0.41 -4.92 4.82
CA LEU A 6 -0.76 -6.09 4.01
C LEU A 6 -2.22 -5.92 3.59
N HIS A 7 -2.47 -5.88 2.29
CA HIS A 7 -3.82 -5.85 1.75
C HIS A 7 -3.85 -6.78 0.52
N PRO A 8 -4.81 -7.70 0.38
CA PRO A 8 -4.82 -8.64 -0.75
C PRO A 8 -4.96 -7.98 -2.14
N ASP A 9 -5.53 -6.79 -2.22
CA ASP A 9 -5.73 -6.04 -3.46
C ASP A 9 -5.63 -4.53 -3.14
N LEU A 10 -5.09 -3.74 -4.06
CA LEU A 10 -5.03 -2.28 -3.97
C LEU A 10 -5.69 -1.62 -5.18
N GLY A 11 -6.93 -2.01 -5.42
CA GLY A 11 -7.84 -1.37 -6.37
C GLY A 11 -8.49 -0.10 -5.83
N ILE A 12 -9.73 0.18 -6.27
CA ILE A 12 -10.54 1.30 -5.80
C ILE A 12 -11.64 0.81 -4.87
N GLY A 13 -11.48 1.09 -3.58
CA GLY A 13 -12.48 0.80 -2.57
C GLY A 13 -12.21 1.51 -1.24
N GLY A 14 -13.11 1.30 -0.27
CA GLY A 14 -13.05 1.99 1.02
C GLY A 14 -11.94 1.49 1.93
N ALA A 15 -11.66 0.18 1.92
CA ALA A 15 -10.60 -0.40 2.75
C ALA A 15 -9.21 -0.03 2.20
N GLU A 16 -9.08 -0.05 0.89
CA GLU A 16 -7.92 0.37 0.12
C GLU A 16 -7.61 1.84 0.42
N ARG A 17 -8.65 2.69 0.40
CA ARG A 17 -8.52 4.11 0.74
C ARG A 17 -8.00 4.31 2.16
N LEU A 18 -8.54 3.56 3.13
CA LEU A 18 -8.09 3.61 4.52
C LEU A 18 -6.61 3.22 4.66
N VAL A 19 -6.19 2.15 3.99
CA VAL A 19 -4.80 1.69 4.00
C VAL A 19 -3.87 2.74 3.40
N VAL A 20 -4.24 3.32 2.25
CA VAL A 20 -3.45 4.37 1.57
C VAL A 20 -3.32 5.61 2.44
N ASP A 21 -4.42 6.13 2.98
CA ASP A 21 -4.39 7.33 3.83
C ASP A 21 -3.54 7.11 5.10
N ALA A 22 -3.64 5.94 5.73
CA ALA A 22 -2.83 5.59 6.90
C ALA A 22 -1.33 5.46 6.54
N ALA A 23 -1.01 4.83 5.42
CA ALA A 23 0.35 4.67 4.94
C ALA A 23 1.03 6.02 4.67
N ILE A 24 0.32 6.94 3.99
CA ILE A 24 0.81 8.30 3.73
C ILE A 24 0.98 9.08 5.04
N ALA A 25 0.00 9.00 5.95
CA ALA A 25 0.08 9.70 7.23
C ALA A 25 1.31 9.26 8.05
N LEU A 26 1.63 7.96 8.06
CA LEU A 26 2.80 7.43 8.74
C LEU A 26 4.11 7.84 8.04
N GLN A 27 4.15 7.82 6.70
CA GLN A 27 5.31 8.26 5.94
C GLN A 27 5.61 9.75 6.21
N ARG A 28 4.58 10.61 6.24
CA ARG A 28 4.70 12.05 6.56
C ARG A 28 5.21 12.30 7.98
N LYS A 29 4.98 11.37 8.91
CA LYS A 29 5.53 11.41 10.28
C LYS A 29 6.98 10.88 10.37
N GLY A 30 7.63 10.59 9.25
CA GLY A 30 9.01 10.10 9.20
C GLY A 30 9.15 8.61 9.52
N HIS A 31 8.07 7.82 9.40
CA HIS A 31 8.16 6.37 9.52
C HIS A 31 8.54 5.71 8.19
N ILE A 32 9.21 4.55 8.27
CA ILE A 32 9.52 3.74 7.09
C ILE A 32 8.30 2.85 6.84
N VAL A 33 7.56 3.15 5.78
CA VAL A 33 6.33 2.45 5.41
C VAL A 33 6.58 1.58 4.19
N LYS A 34 6.07 0.36 4.23
CA LYS A 34 5.96 -0.54 3.08
C LYS A 34 4.52 -0.99 2.92
N VAL A 35 4.15 -1.29 1.68
CA VAL A 35 2.87 -1.87 1.34
C VAL A 35 3.13 -3.11 0.51
N VAL A 36 2.48 -4.20 0.90
CA VAL A 36 2.55 -5.50 0.21
C VAL A 36 1.12 -5.87 -0.17
N THR A 37 0.95 -6.24 -1.44
CA THR A 37 -0.34 -6.65 -2.02
C THR A 37 -0.14 -7.81 -2.98
N ASN A 38 -1.18 -8.64 -3.14
CA ASN A 38 -1.17 -9.74 -4.12
C ASN A 38 -1.59 -9.24 -5.51
N HIS A 39 -2.33 -8.13 -5.56
CA HIS A 39 -2.82 -7.55 -6.81
C HIS A 39 -2.65 -6.04 -6.79
N TYR A 40 -2.08 -5.50 -7.87
CA TYR A 40 -1.91 -4.07 -8.09
C TYR A 40 -1.98 -3.75 -9.57
N ASP A 41 -3.00 -2.97 -9.96
CA ASP A 41 -3.11 -2.39 -11.30
C ASP A 41 -3.03 -0.88 -11.18
N SER A 42 -1.93 -0.30 -11.67
CA SER A 42 -1.72 1.16 -11.66
C SER A 42 -2.78 1.96 -12.44
N SER A 43 -3.51 1.32 -13.36
CA SER A 43 -4.64 1.93 -14.09
C SER A 43 -5.96 1.89 -13.30
N HIS A 44 -6.04 1.06 -12.27
CA HIS A 44 -7.21 0.88 -11.40
C HIS A 44 -6.86 1.03 -9.90
N ALA A 45 -5.93 1.93 -9.58
CA ALA A 45 -5.52 2.21 -8.20
C ALA A 45 -5.46 3.71 -7.93
N PHE A 46 -5.45 4.08 -6.64
CA PHE A 46 -5.23 5.47 -6.24
C PHE A 46 -3.83 5.93 -6.67
N LYS A 47 -3.71 7.15 -7.23
CA LYS A 47 -2.42 7.69 -7.69
C LYS A 47 -1.39 7.77 -6.57
N GLU A 48 -1.88 7.99 -5.35
CA GLU A 48 -1.07 8.09 -4.14
C GLU A 48 -0.32 6.80 -3.80
N THR A 49 -0.77 5.63 -4.30
CA THR A 49 -0.05 4.37 -4.08
C THR A 49 1.34 4.40 -4.73
N GLN A 50 1.53 5.17 -5.81
CA GLN A 50 2.83 5.33 -6.49
C GLN A 50 3.87 6.08 -5.63
N GLN A 51 3.42 6.81 -4.60
CA GLN A 51 4.29 7.53 -3.65
C GLN A 51 4.68 6.64 -2.46
N LEU A 52 3.92 5.58 -2.22
CA LEU A 52 4.24 4.56 -1.25
C LEU A 52 5.36 3.73 -1.89
N GLY A 53 6.41 3.42 -1.13
CA GLY A 53 7.48 2.54 -1.59
C GLY A 53 6.96 1.11 -1.75
N MET A 54 6.12 0.89 -2.76
CA MET A 54 5.52 -0.37 -3.13
C MET A 54 6.63 -1.28 -3.60
N ARG A 55 6.62 -2.47 -3.03
CA ARG A 55 7.66 -3.44 -3.23
C ARG A 55 6.89 -4.70 -3.56
N ASP A 56 6.62 -4.87 -4.85
CA ASP A 56 5.91 -5.99 -5.48
C ASP A 56 6.69 -7.31 -5.37
N TRP A 57 7.35 -7.56 -4.23
CA TRP A 57 7.96 -8.88 -4.00
C TRP A 57 6.80 -9.82 -3.82
N GLU A 58 6.61 -10.68 -4.82
CA GLU A 58 5.72 -11.82 -4.82
C GLU A 58 5.80 -12.56 -3.48
N ILE A 59 4.95 -12.17 -2.52
CA ILE A 59 4.71 -13.00 -1.36
C ILE A 59 3.54 -13.87 -1.76
N PHE A 60 3.87 -15.02 -2.35
CA PHE A 60 3.02 -16.19 -2.36
C PHE A 60 2.63 -16.52 -0.91
N LEU A 61 1.59 -15.86 -0.40
CA LEU A 61 0.83 -16.34 0.74
C LEU A 61 -0.27 -17.22 0.17
N PHE A 62 0.10 -18.48 -0.08
CA PHE A 62 -0.70 -19.67 -0.37
C PHE A 62 -1.82 -19.55 -1.41
#